data_AF-A0A8T7KNU6-F1
#
_entry.id   AF-A0A8T7KNU6-F1
#
_cell.length_a   1.000
_cell.length_b   1.000
_cell.length_c   1.000
_cell.angle_alpha   90.00
_cell.angle_beta   90.00
_cell.angle_gamma   90.00
#
_symmetry.space_group_name_H-M   'P 1'
#
loop_
_entity.id
_entity.type
_entity.pdbx_description
1 polymer ?
#
loop_
_entity_poly.entity_id
_entity_poly.type
_entity_poly.pdbx_seq_one_letter_code
_entity_poly.pdbx_strand_id
1 'polypeptide(L)'
;MATPSDGEASVTRTYRVALRLGEDYITLEETISLPIDASDEEVQQAVDLGWRVYRAQREAVEQQVSSIREAHGSYAAITVRDPDAPASEKQRNYIATLQDHLHWTSDELASYATEHGVDLVTLTKGQASAFIDGLKQLAEERARYVVDARTRPAGDAPSAGSGAQPASEKQLQALARLAQARALDLDAETDQRYGVRSADLSDEQARMLLSEWQVRPARSTSGRPDPAR
;
A
#
# COMPACT_ATOMS: atom_id res chain seq x y z
N MET A 1 32.11 49.66 -8.30
CA MET A 1 31.27 48.64 -7.64
C MET A 1 29.86 48.81 -8.17
N ALA A 2 29.41 47.93 -9.06
CA ALA A 2 28.06 47.95 -9.60
C ALA A 2 27.16 47.10 -8.70
N THR A 3 26.09 47.72 -8.21
CA THR A 3 25.00 47.08 -7.46
C THR A 3 24.28 46.08 -8.36
N PRO A 4 23.91 44.88 -7.87
CA PRO A 4 23.12 43.93 -8.64
C PRO A 4 21.72 44.51 -8.87
N SER A 5 21.29 44.56 -10.13
CA SER A 5 19.96 45.00 -10.52
C SER A 5 18.93 43.96 -10.08
N ASP A 6 17.94 44.39 -9.29
CA ASP A 6 16.74 43.61 -8.98
C ASP A 6 16.02 43.24 -10.29
N GLY A 7 15.91 41.94 -10.59
CA GLY A 7 14.91 41.42 -11.53
C GLY A 7 15.36 41.08 -12.96
N GLU A 8 16.59 40.65 -13.20
CA GLU A 8 16.91 39.98 -14.47
C GLU A 8 16.18 38.63 -14.54
N ALA A 9 15.09 38.58 -15.30
CA ALA A 9 14.36 37.35 -15.55
C ALA A 9 15.32 36.33 -16.18
N SER A 10 15.53 35.20 -15.52
CA SER A 10 16.41 34.14 -16.01
C SER A 10 15.64 32.83 -16.10
N VAL A 11 15.98 32.03 -17.11
CA VAL A 11 15.48 30.67 -17.27
C VAL A 11 16.52 29.74 -16.69
N THR A 12 16.15 29.09 -15.59
CA THR A 12 16.99 28.13 -14.90
C THR A 12 16.47 26.72 -15.12
N ARG A 13 17.34 25.81 -15.53
CA ARG A 13 17.02 24.38 -15.65
C ARG A 13 18.04 23.55 -14.88
N THR A 14 17.52 22.79 -13.93
CA THR A 14 18.30 21.88 -13.10
C THR A 14 18.15 20.44 -13.60
N TYR A 15 19.26 19.77 -13.81
CA TYR A 15 19.35 18.36 -14.17
C TYR A 15 19.87 17.58 -12.96
N ARG A 16 19.18 16.50 -12.60
CA ARG A 16 19.55 15.62 -11.48
C ARG A 16 19.70 14.20 -11.99
N VAL A 17 20.78 13.53 -11.61
CA VAL A 17 20.97 12.11 -11.87
C VAL A 17 21.47 11.42 -10.61
N ALA A 18 20.84 10.29 -10.28
CA ALA A 18 21.35 9.38 -9.26
C ALA A 18 22.24 8.34 -9.95
N LEU A 19 23.51 8.30 -9.56
CA LEU A 19 24.50 7.35 -10.06
C LEU A 19 24.83 6.36 -8.95
N ARG A 20 24.83 5.07 -9.29
CA ARG A 20 25.36 4.02 -8.42
C ARG A 20 26.82 3.77 -8.80
N LEU A 21 27.73 3.93 -7.84
CA LEU A 21 29.16 3.72 -7.99
C LEU A 21 29.58 2.68 -6.94
N GLY A 22 29.71 1.42 -7.38
CA GLY A 22 29.94 0.29 -6.47
C GLY A 22 28.73 0.04 -5.56
N GLU A 23 28.96 0.15 -4.24
CA GLU A 23 27.91 0.00 -3.21
C GLU A 23 27.23 1.33 -2.83
N ASP A 24 27.80 2.47 -3.25
CA ASP A 24 27.32 3.79 -2.88
C ASP A 24 26.40 4.41 -3.96
N TYR A 25 25.50 5.28 -3.51
CA TYR A 25 24.65 6.12 -4.36
C TYR A 25 25.07 7.58 -4.24
N ILE A 26 25.37 8.19 -5.38
CA ILE A 26 25.74 9.60 -5.48
C ILE A 26 24.71 10.31 -6.35
N THR A 27 24.23 11.47 -5.90
CA THR A 27 23.38 12.33 -6.74
C THR A 27 24.23 13.45 -7.31
N LEU A 28 24.27 13.56 -8.64
CA LEU A 28 24.83 14.72 -9.32
C LEU A 28 23.69 15.67 -9.67
N GLU A 29 23.85 16.93 -9.30
CA GLU A 29 22.95 18.03 -9.65
C GLU A 29 23.74 19.07 -10.45
N GLU A 30 23.25 19.41 -11.63
CA GLU A 30 23.85 20.42 -12.49
C GLU A 30 22.78 21.41 -12.93
N THR A 31 23.04 22.71 -12.75
CA THR A 31 22.07 23.77 -13.00
C THR A 31 22.61 24.71 -14.06
N ILE A 32 21.83 24.91 -15.12
CA ILE A 32 22.10 25.88 -16.18
C ILE A 32 21.13 27.04 -15.98
N SER A 33 21.66 28.24 -15.80
CA SER A 33 20.89 29.48 -15.68
C SER A 33 21.24 30.39 -16.86
N LEU A 34 20.25 30.78 -17.64
CA LEU A 34 20.39 31.71 -18.76
C LEU A 34 19.57 32.97 -18.48
N PRO A 35 20.11 34.18 -18.73
CA PRO A 35 19.30 35.39 -18.68
C PRO A 35 18.32 35.45 -19.86
N ILE A 36 17.20 36.17 -19.71
CA ILE A 36 16.16 36.32 -20.73
C ILE A 36 16.67 36.99 -22.02
N ASP A 37 17.66 37.87 -21.89
CA ASP A 37 18.32 38.59 -22.97
C ASP A 37 19.58 37.88 -23.47
N ALA A 38 19.76 36.60 -23.10
CA ALA A 38 20.84 35.77 -23.61
C ALA A 38 20.85 35.78 -25.14
N SER A 39 22.02 36.01 -25.71
CA SER A 39 22.24 35.96 -27.15
C SER A 39 22.05 34.54 -27.69
N ASP A 40 21.73 34.43 -28.98
CA ASP A 40 21.59 33.14 -29.65
C ASP A 40 22.84 32.26 -29.50
N GLU A 41 24.03 32.86 -29.41
CA GLU A 41 25.29 32.15 -29.16
C GLU A 41 25.35 31.54 -27.74
N GLU A 42 24.91 32.28 -26.71
CA GLU A 42 24.86 31.80 -25.33
C GLU A 42 23.79 30.72 -25.14
N VAL A 43 22.65 30.87 -25.80
CA VAL A 43 21.59 29.86 -25.84
C VAL A 43 22.12 28.58 -26.49
N GLN A 44 22.83 28.68 -27.62
CA GLN A 44 23.40 27.52 -28.30
C GLN A 44 24.43 26.80 -27.43
N GLN A 45 25.31 27.53 -26.74
CA GLN A 45 26.29 26.94 -25.82
C GLN A 45 25.64 26.17 -24.67
N ALA A 46 24.57 26.72 -24.09
CA ALA A 46 23.83 26.06 -23.03
C ALA A 46 23.07 24.82 -23.52
N VAL A 47 22.52 24.87 -24.74
CA VAL A 47 21.89 23.70 -25.38
C VAL A 47 22.94 22.60 -25.64
N ASP A 48 24.11 22.97 -26.14
CA ASP A 48 25.21 22.04 -26.39
C ASP A 48 25.72 21.39 -25.10
N LEU A 49 25.80 22.16 -24.01
CA LEU A 49 26.11 21.66 -22.68
C LEU A 49 25.05 20.67 -22.21
N GLY A 50 23.77 21.03 -22.30
CA GLY A 50 22.66 20.15 -21.94
C GLY A 50 22.68 18.82 -22.71
N TRP A 51 22.93 18.86 -24.02
CA TRP A 51 23.07 17.66 -24.85
C TRP A 51 24.27 16.80 -24.49
N ARG A 52 25.36 17.41 -24.02
CA ARG A 52 26.55 16.69 -23.55
C ARG A 52 26.27 15.96 -22.24
N VAL A 53 25.67 16.66 -21.27
CA VAL A 53 25.25 16.08 -19.98
C VAL A 53 24.26 14.94 -20.21
N TYR A 54 23.25 15.14 -21.06
CA TYR A 54 22.28 14.10 -21.38
C TYR A 54 22.91 12.84 -21.98
N ARG A 55 23.84 12.99 -22.95
CA ARG A 55 24.53 11.85 -23.55
C ARG A 55 25.36 11.09 -22.52
N ALA A 56 26.11 11.79 -21.68
CA ALA A 56 26.89 11.17 -20.61
C ALA A 56 26.00 10.41 -19.60
N GLN A 57 24.85 10.98 -19.21
CA GLN A 57 23.88 10.31 -18.35
C GLN A 57 23.31 9.05 -19.00
N ARG A 58 22.96 9.12 -20.29
CA ARG A 58 22.42 7.97 -21.02
C ARG A 58 23.44 6.83 -21.11
N GLU A 59 24.70 7.14 -21.41
CA GLU A 59 25.77 6.15 -21.47
C GLU A 59 26.03 5.50 -20.10
N ALA A 60 26.05 6.29 -19.02
CA ALA A 60 26.21 5.77 -17.67
C ALA A 60 25.07 4.80 -17.28
N VAL A 61 23.82 5.11 -17.67
CA VAL A 61 22.68 4.21 -17.45
C VAL A 61 22.80 2.94 -18.28
N GLU A 62 23.20 3.02 -19.55
CA GLU A 62 23.41 1.82 -20.40
C GLU A 62 24.52 0.92 -19.83
N GLN A 63 25.61 1.49 -19.30
CA GLN A 63 26.67 0.76 -18.62
C GLN A 63 26.17 0.11 -17.31
N GLN A 64 25.35 0.81 -16.53
CA GLN A 64 24.73 0.25 -15.32
C GLN A 64 23.76 -0.90 -15.64
N VAL A 65 22.94 -0.78 -16.69
CA VAL A 65 22.05 -1.87 -17.12
C VAL A 65 22.86 -3.07 -17.59
N SER A 66 23.95 -2.84 -18.33
CA SER A 66 24.83 -3.90 -18.81
C SER A 66 25.53 -4.60 -17.64
N SER A 67 26.07 -3.85 -16.68
CA SER A 67 26.71 -4.42 -15.49
C SER A 67 25.74 -5.17 -14.59
N ILE A 68 24.49 -4.70 -14.45
CA ILE A 68 23.43 -5.43 -13.73
C ILE A 68 23.11 -6.75 -14.44
N ARG A 69 23.00 -6.76 -15.77
CA ARG A 69 22.76 -7.98 -16.56
C ARG A 69 23.91 -8.99 -16.45
N GLU A 70 25.15 -8.51 -16.45
CA GLU A 70 26.33 -9.36 -16.27
C GLU A 70 26.44 -9.89 -14.84
N ALA A 71 26.23 -9.03 -13.83
CA ALA A 71 26.34 -9.38 -12.42
C ALA A 71 25.24 -10.31 -11.93
N HIS A 72 24.02 -10.19 -12.47
CA HIS A 72 22.91 -11.10 -12.13
C HIS A 72 22.98 -12.43 -12.90
N GLY A 73 23.92 -12.56 -13.84
CA GLY A 73 23.92 -13.64 -14.81
C GLY A 73 22.64 -13.63 -15.65
N SER A 74 22.71 -14.15 -16.87
CA SER A 74 21.49 -14.59 -17.54
C SER A 74 20.76 -15.54 -16.60
N TYR A 75 19.55 -15.18 -16.14
CA TYR A 75 18.66 -16.12 -15.46
C TYR A 75 18.73 -17.42 -16.25
N ALA A 76 19.22 -18.49 -15.62
CA ALA A 76 19.29 -19.78 -16.29
C ALA A 76 17.87 -20.06 -16.78
N ALA A 77 17.70 -20.12 -18.11
CA ALA A 77 16.45 -20.58 -18.68
C ALA A 77 16.15 -21.89 -17.95
N ILE A 78 15.02 -21.94 -17.25
CA ILE A 78 14.54 -23.14 -16.58
C ILE A 78 14.25 -24.12 -17.71
N THR A 79 15.28 -24.81 -18.15
CA THR A 79 15.18 -25.93 -19.06
C THR A 79 14.62 -27.04 -18.20
N VAL A 80 13.29 -27.11 -18.17
CA VAL A 80 12.57 -28.29 -17.67
C VAL A 80 13.08 -29.44 -18.52
N ARG A 81 14.07 -30.16 -18.00
CA ARG A 81 14.69 -31.29 -18.67
C ARG A 81 13.64 -32.40 -18.67
N ASP A 82 12.99 -32.52 -19.82
CA ASP A 82 11.95 -33.49 -20.15
C ASP A 82 10.63 -33.27 -19.36
N PRO A 83 9.67 -32.49 -19.91
CA PRO A 83 8.41 -32.18 -19.25
C PRO A 83 7.48 -33.39 -19.09
N ASP A 84 7.66 -34.43 -19.92
CA ASP A 84 6.85 -35.65 -19.91
C ASP A 84 7.39 -36.72 -18.94
N ALA A 85 8.57 -36.49 -18.35
CA ALA A 85 9.10 -37.36 -17.31
C ALA A 85 8.21 -37.34 -16.05
N PRO A 86 8.17 -38.44 -15.26
CA PRO A 86 7.39 -38.47 -14.03
C PRO A 86 7.87 -37.40 -13.05
N ALA A 87 6.92 -36.83 -12.29
CA ALA A 87 7.16 -35.78 -11.31
C ALA A 87 8.24 -36.20 -10.32
N SER A 88 9.17 -35.29 -10.08
CA SER A 88 10.29 -35.50 -9.16
C SER A 88 9.77 -35.66 -7.73
N GLU A 89 10.46 -36.46 -6.92
CA GLU A 89 10.21 -36.61 -5.49
C GLU A 89 10.19 -35.27 -4.76
N LYS A 90 11.05 -34.33 -5.19
CA LYS A 90 11.06 -32.96 -4.65
C LYS A 90 9.75 -32.21 -4.95
N GLN A 91 9.16 -32.40 -6.13
CA GLN A 91 7.91 -31.76 -6.51
C GLN A 91 6.73 -32.36 -5.72
N ARG A 92 6.71 -33.69 -5.51
CA ARG A 92 5.68 -34.36 -4.70
C ARG A 92 5.72 -33.91 -3.23
N ASN A 93 6.90 -33.87 -2.63
CA ASN A 93 7.09 -33.36 -1.27
C ASN A 93 6.71 -31.87 -1.16
N TYR A 94 6.99 -31.09 -2.19
CA TYR A 94 6.60 -29.68 -2.21
C TYR A 94 5.07 -29.49 -2.30
N ILE A 95 4.37 -30.32 -3.08
CA ILE A 95 2.90 -30.33 -3.12
C ILE A 95 2.33 -30.67 -1.74
N ALA A 96 2.89 -31.67 -1.03
CA ALA A 96 2.49 -31.99 0.34
C ALA A 96 2.73 -30.82 1.31
N THR A 97 3.87 -30.12 1.17
CA THR A 97 4.16 -28.93 1.99
C THR A 97 3.16 -27.80 1.73
N LEU A 98 2.75 -27.62 0.47
CA LEU A 98 1.74 -26.63 0.09
C LEU A 98 0.34 -27.01 0.58
N GLN A 99 -0.01 -28.30 0.55
CA GLN A 99 -1.25 -28.81 1.12
C GLN A 99 -1.35 -28.47 2.61
N ASP A 100 -0.28 -28.73 3.38
CA ASP A 100 -0.23 -28.39 4.81
C ASP A 100 -0.36 -26.88 5.04
N HIS A 101 0.31 -26.05 4.24
CA HIS A 101 0.26 -24.60 4.35
C HIS A 101 -1.11 -24.01 4.01
N LEU A 102 -1.82 -24.61 3.04
CA LEU A 102 -3.18 -24.24 2.67
C LEU A 102 -4.24 -24.80 3.64
N HIS A 103 -3.81 -25.65 4.59
CA HIS A 103 -4.68 -26.44 5.47
C HIS A 103 -5.71 -27.26 4.70
N TRP A 104 -5.32 -27.79 3.53
CA TRP A 104 -6.19 -28.60 2.69
C TRP A 104 -6.18 -30.06 3.12
N THR A 105 -7.37 -30.65 3.13
CA THR A 105 -7.53 -32.09 3.23
C THR A 105 -7.09 -32.77 1.93
N SER A 106 -6.76 -34.06 2.01
CA SER A 106 -6.36 -34.83 0.83
C SER A 106 -7.46 -34.86 -0.24
N ASP A 107 -8.73 -34.81 0.16
CA ASP A 107 -9.89 -34.78 -0.74
C ASP A 107 -10.02 -33.43 -1.47
N GLU A 108 -9.74 -32.32 -0.80
CA GLU A 108 -9.72 -30.98 -1.42
C GLU A 108 -8.58 -30.85 -2.43
N LEU A 109 -7.38 -31.37 -2.11
CA LEU A 109 -6.26 -31.39 -3.04
C LEU A 109 -6.57 -32.28 -4.27
N ALA A 110 -7.19 -33.44 -4.06
CA ALA A 110 -7.57 -34.34 -5.16
C ALA A 110 -8.67 -33.75 -6.04
N SER A 111 -9.63 -33.03 -5.45
CA SER A 111 -10.68 -32.31 -6.17
C SER A 111 -10.07 -31.21 -7.04
N TYR A 112 -9.16 -30.41 -6.47
CA TYR A 112 -8.43 -29.36 -7.20
C TYR A 112 -7.55 -29.95 -8.31
N ALA A 113 -6.86 -31.07 -8.07
CA ALA A 113 -6.10 -31.76 -9.11
C ALA A 113 -7.00 -32.23 -10.27
N THR A 114 -8.18 -32.78 -9.96
CA THR A 114 -9.16 -33.23 -10.95
C THR A 114 -9.71 -32.08 -11.77
N GLU A 115 -10.03 -30.94 -11.15
CA GLU A 115 -10.49 -29.72 -11.82
C GLU A 115 -9.46 -29.17 -12.81
N HIS A 116 -8.18 -29.28 -12.46
CA HIS A 116 -7.07 -28.89 -13.32
C HIS A 116 -6.65 -29.98 -14.32
N GLY A 117 -7.35 -31.11 -14.37
CA GLY A 117 -7.09 -32.22 -15.30
C GLY A 117 -5.80 -32.97 -15.01
N VAL A 118 -5.38 -33.02 -13.75
CA VAL A 118 -4.11 -33.60 -13.30
C VAL A 118 -4.36 -34.77 -12.34
N ASP A 119 -3.71 -35.91 -12.58
CA ASP A 119 -3.66 -37.03 -11.65
C ASP A 119 -2.40 -36.93 -10.76
N LEU A 120 -2.59 -36.82 -9.44
CA LEU A 120 -1.55 -36.73 -8.41
C LEU A 120 -0.61 -37.95 -8.41
N VAL A 121 -1.08 -39.11 -8.86
CA VAL A 121 -0.30 -40.36 -8.89
C VAL A 121 0.62 -40.41 -10.11
N THR A 122 0.07 -40.13 -11.31
CA THR A 122 0.80 -40.22 -12.59
C THR A 122 1.34 -38.88 -13.09
N LEU A 123 1.50 -37.92 -12.18
CA LEU A 123 1.85 -36.55 -12.49
C LEU A 123 3.23 -36.45 -13.19
N THR A 124 3.32 -35.71 -14.29
CA THR A 124 4.59 -35.40 -14.98
C THR A 124 5.28 -34.18 -14.38
N LYS A 125 6.56 -33.96 -14.67
CA LYS A 125 7.28 -32.77 -14.16
C LYS A 125 6.67 -31.46 -14.64
N GLY A 126 6.22 -31.41 -15.91
CA GLY A 126 5.55 -30.25 -16.48
C GLY A 126 4.23 -29.97 -15.78
N GLN A 127 3.40 -31.00 -15.60
CA GLN A 127 2.15 -30.90 -14.86
C GLN A 127 2.39 -30.52 -13.38
N ALA A 128 3.45 -31.03 -12.76
CA ALA A 128 3.75 -30.78 -11.35
C ALA A 128 4.14 -29.34 -11.12
N SER A 129 4.98 -28.78 -12.00
CA SER A 129 5.35 -27.38 -11.94
C SER A 129 4.14 -26.47 -12.13
N ALA A 130 3.31 -26.72 -13.16
CA ALA A 130 2.10 -25.93 -13.40
C ALA A 130 1.10 -26.01 -12.22
N PHE A 131 0.93 -27.20 -11.65
CA PHE A 131 0.07 -27.42 -10.49
C PHE A 131 0.60 -26.71 -9.24
N ILE A 132 1.91 -26.79 -8.98
CA ILE A 132 2.57 -26.08 -7.87
C ILE A 132 2.41 -24.57 -8.02
N ASP A 133 2.56 -24.03 -9.22
CA ASP A 133 2.43 -22.60 -9.46
C ASP A 133 0.99 -22.12 -9.22
N GLY A 134 -0.01 -22.92 -9.61
CA GLY A 134 -1.41 -22.67 -9.26
C GLY A 134 -1.67 -22.68 -7.75
N LEU A 135 -1.12 -23.66 -7.02
CA LEU A 135 -1.24 -23.74 -5.56
C LEU A 135 -0.57 -22.55 -4.85
N LYS A 136 0.60 -22.10 -5.33
CA LYS A 136 1.27 -20.90 -4.81
C LYS A 136 0.44 -19.65 -5.03
N GLN A 137 -0.13 -19.49 -6.21
CA GLN A 137 -0.99 -18.34 -6.53
C GLN A 137 -2.20 -18.30 -5.58
N LEU A 138 -2.82 -19.44 -5.31
CA LEU A 138 -3.95 -19.52 -4.39
C LEU A 138 -3.55 -19.24 -2.93
N ALA A 139 -2.37 -19.71 -2.52
CA ALA A 139 -1.81 -19.38 -1.21
C ALA A 139 -1.51 -17.88 -1.06
N GLU A 140 -0.97 -17.26 -2.11
CA GLU A 140 -0.68 -15.83 -2.14
C GLU A 140 -1.96 -15.00 -2.18
N GLU A 141 -2.98 -15.41 -2.93
CA GLU A 141 -4.27 -14.75 -2.97
C GLU A 141 -4.97 -14.79 -1.60
N ARG A 142 -4.98 -15.93 -0.92
CA ARG A 142 -5.48 -16.01 0.46
C ARG A 142 -4.69 -15.13 1.42
N ALA A 143 -3.36 -15.10 1.30
CA ALA A 143 -2.53 -14.23 2.11
C ALA A 143 -2.85 -12.74 1.85
N ARG A 144 -3.03 -12.35 0.58
CA ARG A 144 -3.43 -10.99 0.18
C ARG A 144 -4.81 -10.64 0.72
N TYR A 145 -5.81 -11.52 0.65
CA TYR A 145 -7.13 -11.28 1.23
C TYR A 145 -7.08 -11.13 2.76
N VAL A 146 -6.26 -11.92 3.47
CA VAL A 146 -6.11 -11.79 4.93
C VAL A 146 -5.38 -10.50 5.29
N VAL A 147 -4.40 -10.08 4.49
CA VAL A 147 -3.68 -8.81 4.69
C VAL A 147 -4.59 -7.63 4.35
N ASP A 148 -5.28 -7.62 3.21
CA ASP A 148 -6.25 -6.57 2.84
C ASP A 148 -7.43 -6.49 3.82
N ALA A 149 -7.90 -7.61 4.38
CA ALA A 149 -8.92 -7.61 5.43
C ALA A 149 -8.39 -7.02 6.77
N ARG A 150 -7.08 -7.04 7.00
CA ARG A 150 -6.42 -6.41 8.16
C ARG A 150 -5.97 -4.97 7.88
N THR A 151 -5.73 -4.61 6.62
CA THR A 151 -5.21 -3.29 6.19
C THR A 151 -6.31 -2.37 5.69
N ARG A 152 -7.52 -2.87 5.39
CA ARG A 152 -8.70 -2.01 5.25
C ARG A 152 -9.08 -1.45 6.63
N PRO A 153 -9.03 -0.13 6.85
CA PRO A 153 -9.90 0.45 7.86
C PRO A 153 -11.34 0.15 7.41
N ALA A 154 -12.25 -0.05 8.36
CA ALA A 154 -13.66 -0.30 8.09
C ALA A 154 -14.32 0.89 7.37
N GLY A 155 -14.11 0.98 6.06
CA GLY A 155 -14.66 1.97 5.14
C GLY A 155 -14.67 1.34 3.75
N ASP A 156 -15.85 1.33 3.14
CA ASP A 156 -16.13 0.82 1.79
C ASP A 156 -16.13 -0.71 1.60
N ALA A 157 -17.08 -1.36 2.28
CA ALA A 157 -17.88 -2.37 1.62
C ALA A 157 -19.18 -1.71 1.15
N PRO A 158 -19.73 -2.03 -0.05
CA PRO A 158 -21.06 -1.56 -0.43
C PRO A 158 -22.07 -2.11 0.56
N SER A 159 -22.56 -1.23 1.44
CA SER A 159 -23.53 -1.52 2.49
C SER A 159 -24.87 -1.95 1.89
N ALA A 160 -25.04 -3.25 1.71
CA ALA A 160 -26.35 -3.86 1.78
C ALA A 160 -26.61 -4.28 3.24
N GLY A 161 -27.09 -3.35 4.08
CA GLY A 161 -27.83 -3.70 5.30
C GLY A 161 -27.37 -3.17 6.67
N SER A 162 -26.38 -2.27 6.78
CA SER A 162 -25.92 -1.77 8.10
C SER A 162 -26.72 -0.57 8.63
N GLY A 163 -28.00 -0.77 8.95
CA GLY A 163 -28.83 0.24 9.62
C GLY A 163 -29.40 -0.16 10.99
N ALA A 164 -29.14 -1.38 11.48
CA ALA A 164 -29.93 -1.93 12.59
C ALA A 164 -29.18 -2.87 13.55
N GLN A 165 -27.84 -2.87 13.58
CA GLN A 165 -27.13 -3.64 14.60
C GLN A 165 -27.05 -2.84 15.91
N PRO A 166 -27.48 -3.41 17.04
CA PRO A 166 -27.38 -2.75 18.34
C PRO A 166 -25.91 -2.51 18.71
N ALA A 167 -25.65 -1.44 19.44
CA ALA A 167 -24.32 -1.08 19.90
C ALA A 167 -23.69 -2.21 20.71
N SER A 168 -22.40 -2.45 20.51
CA SER A 168 -21.69 -3.46 21.28
C SER A 168 -21.57 -3.05 22.75
N GLU A 169 -21.60 -4.03 23.65
CA GLU A 169 -21.49 -3.79 25.10
C GLU A 169 -20.23 -2.99 25.47
N LYS A 170 -19.12 -3.21 24.76
CA LYS A 170 -17.88 -2.44 24.94
C LYS A 170 -18.04 -0.95 24.63
N GLN A 171 -18.84 -0.61 23.60
CA GLN A 171 -19.10 0.78 23.24
C GLN A 171 -20.03 1.46 24.24
N LEU A 172 -21.06 0.76 24.71
CA LEU A 172 -21.95 1.26 25.75
C LEU A 172 -21.19 1.53 27.07
N GLN A 173 -20.29 0.63 27.46
CA GLN A 173 -19.41 0.85 28.62
C GLN A 173 -18.45 2.03 28.43
N ALA A 174 -17.89 2.20 27.22
CA ALA A 174 -17.03 3.34 26.91
C ALA A 174 -17.80 4.68 26.95
N LEU A 175 -19.04 4.70 26.43
CA LEU A 175 -19.92 5.86 26.50
C LEU A 175 -20.31 6.19 27.95
N ALA A 176 -20.66 5.20 28.77
CA ALA A 176 -20.98 5.39 30.18
C ALA A 176 -19.79 5.99 30.95
N ARG A 177 -18.57 5.50 30.69
CA ARG A 177 -17.35 6.06 31.29
C ARG A 177 -17.08 7.50 30.86
N LEU A 178 -17.29 7.82 29.58
CA LEU A 178 -17.10 9.18 29.07
C LEU A 178 -18.19 10.15 29.57
N ALA A 179 -19.44 9.69 29.68
CA ALA A 179 -20.53 10.46 30.26
C ALA A 179 -20.24 10.79 31.74
N GLN A 180 -19.82 9.78 32.52
CA GLN A 180 -19.43 9.96 33.91
C GLN A 180 -18.24 10.92 34.07
N ALA A 181 -17.22 10.80 33.22
CA ALA A 181 -16.07 11.72 33.23
C ALA A 181 -16.43 13.17 32.90
N ARG A 182 -17.54 13.39 32.18
CA ARG A 182 -18.01 14.71 31.75
C ARG A 182 -19.18 15.26 32.55
N ALA A 183 -19.65 14.52 33.57
CA ALA A 183 -20.88 14.82 34.29
C ALA A 183 -22.09 15.03 33.36
N LEU A 184 -22.16 14.28 32.26
CA LEU A 184 -23.27 14.27 31.32
C LEU A 184 -24.20 13.09 31.63
N ASP A 185 -25.50 13.30 31.47
CA ASP A 185 -26.48 12.23 31.52
C ASP A 185 -26.56 11.56 30.14
N LEU A 186 -26.06 10.33 30.05
CA LEU A 186 -26.00 9.56 28.81
C LEU A 186 -27.40 9.28 28.25
N ASP A 187 -28.38 9.01 29.11
CA ASP A 187 -29.75 8.73 28.66
C ASP A 187 -30.43 10.01 28.17
N ALA A 188 -30.19 11.16 28.82
CA ALA A 188 -30.73 12.43 28.37
C ALA A 188 -30.12 12.88 27.01
N GLU A 189 -28.81 12.70 26.80
CA GLU A 189 -28.14 13.05 25.55
C GLU A 189 -28.54 12.13 24.38
N THR A 190 -28.74 10.84 24.65
CA THR A 190 -29.15 9.87 23.63
C THR A 190 -30.62 10.05 23.24
N ASP A 191 -31.49 10.35 24.21
CA ASP A 191 -32.88 10.70 23.97
C ASP A 191 -33.00 12.04 23.22
N GLN A 192 -32.25 13.07 23.63
CA GLN A 192 -32.28 14.37 22.96
C GLN A 192 -31.82 14.30 21.49
N ARG A 193 -30.80 13.50 21.18
CA ARG A 193 -30.18 13.46 19.86
C ARG A 193 -30.80 12.43 18.92
N TYR A 194 -31.23 11.29 19.46
CA TYR A 194 -31.67 10.14 18.66
C TYR A 194 -33.07 9.64 19.06
N GLY A 195 -33.69 10.18 20.11
CA GLY A 195 -35.01 9.75 20.59
C GLY A 195 -35.05 8.32 21.11
N VAL A 196 -33.88 7.78 21.48
CA VAL A 196 -33.72 6.40 21.97
C VAL A 196 -32.93 6.40 23.27
N ARG A 197 -33.16 5.40 24.11
CA ARG A 197 -32.38 5.20 25.34
C ARG A 197 -30.98 4.71 25.01
N SER A 198 -30.03 4.89 25.94
CA SER A 198 -28.64 4.47 25.74
C SER A 198 -28.50 2.97 25.43
N ALA A 199 -29.39 2.13 25.94
CA ALA A 199 -29.41 0.69 25.69
C ALA A 199 -29.84 0.31 24.26
N ASP A 200 -30.57 1.18 23.58
CA ASP A 200 -31.14 0.94 22.25
C ASP A 200 -30.34 1.61 21.13
N LEU A 201 -29.15 2.14 21.44
CA LEU A 201 -28.26 2.73 20.45
C LEU A 201 -27.83 1.70 19.42
N SER A 202 -27.80 2.10 18.15
CA SER A 202 -27.12 1.32 17.11
C SER A 202 -25.60 1.48 17.18
N ASP A 203 -24.88 0.51 16.61
CA ASP A 203 -23.40 0.54 16.51
C ASP A 203 -22.91 1.83 15.84
N GLU A 204 -23.60 2.32 14.81
CA GLU A 204 -23.26 3.56 14.13
C GLU A 204 -23.45 4.79 15.04
N GLN A 205 -24.60 4.89 15.74
CA GLN A 205 -24.87 5.98 16.68
C GLN A 205 -23.88 6.01 17.84
N ALA A 206 -23.53 4.84 18.38
CA ALA A 206 -22.56 4.71 19.46
C ALA A 206 -21.14 5.12 19.00
N ARG A 207 -20.73 4.73 17.79
CA ARG A 207 -19.45 5.15 17.20
C ARG A 207 -19.39 6.65 16.96
N MET A 208 -20.46 7.24 16.43
CA MET A 208 -20.56 8.68 16.23
C MET A 208 -20.39 9.44 17.55
N LEU A 209 -21.13 9.06 18.60
CA LEU A 209 -21.01 9.67 19.93
C LEU A 209 -19.61 9.50 20.54
N LEU A 210 -19.03 8.31 20.44
CA LEU A 210 -17.68 8.04 20.93
C LEU A 210 -16.63 8.91 20.25
N SER A 211 -16.70 9.04 18.92
CA SER A 211 -15.77 9.86 18.15
C SER A 211 -15.91 11.35 18.50
N GLU A 212 -17.14 11.86 18.62
CA GLU A 212 -17.40 13.25 18.96
C GLU A 212 -16.90 13.58 20.36
N TRP A 213 -17.19 12.72 21.33
CA TRP A 213 -16.78 12.93 22.71
C TRP A 213 -15.27 12.71 22.89
N GLN A 214 -14.62 11.85 22.12
CA GLN A 214 -13.17 11.69 22.19
C GLN A 214 -12.42 12.86 21.55
N VAL A 215 -12.92 13.41 20.42
CA VAL A 215 -12.24 14.48 19.67
C VAL A 215 -12.45 15.87 20.29
N ARG A 216 -13.61 16.13 20.91
CA ARG A 216 -13.87 17.40 21.59
C ARG A 216 -13.50 17.28 23.07
N PRO A 217 -12.37 17.85 23.56
CA PRO A 217 -12.18 18.02 24.99
C PRO A 217 -13.31 18.89 25.55
N ALA A 218 -13.83 18.53 26.72
CA ALA A 218 -14.91 19.25 27.38
C ALA A 218 -14.56 20.74 27.49
N ARG A 219 -15.14 21.58 26.63
CA ARG A 219 -15.18 23.02 26.90
C ARG A 219 -16.12 23.18 28.07
N SER A 220 -15.53 23.32 29.26
CA SER A 220 -16.20 23.90 30.41
C SER A 220 -16.83 25.22 29.96
N THR A 221 -18.12 25.21 29.68
CA THR A 221 -18.92 26.43 29.53
C THR A 221 -19.14 27.00 30.93
N SER A 222 -18.07 27.58 31.48
CA SER A 222 -18.17 28.62 32.48
C SER A 222 -18.68 29.89 31.80
N GLY A 223 -19.89 30.34 32.15
CA GLY A 223 -20.25 31.75 32.03
C GLY A 223 -21.52 32.11 31.25
N ARG A 224 -22.64 32.14 32.00
CA ARG A 224 -23.61 33.26 32.13
C ARG A 224 -24.49 33.69 30.93
N PRO A 225 -25.73 34.09 31.25
CA PRO A 225 -26.06 35.51 31.08
C PRO A 225 -26.70 36.14 32.34
N ASP A 226 -26.26 37.37 32.67
CA ASP A 226 -27.03 38.37 33.44
C ASP A 226 -28.29 38.75 32.65
N PRO A 227 -29.43 39.23 33.23
CA PRO A 227 -29.46 40.50 33.99
C PRO A 227 -30.57 40.71 35.06
N ALA A 228 -30.36 41.74 35.90
CA ALA A 228 -31.35 42.62 36.53
C ALA A 228 -32.50 42.04 37.41
N ARG A 229 -32.37 42.23 38.73
CA ARG A 229 -33.31 43.02 39.56
C ARG A 229 -32.69 43.39 40.90
#